data_AF-F8AVT1-F1
#
_entry.id   AF-F8AVT1-F1
#
_cell.length_a   1.000
_cell.length_b   1.000
_cell.length_c   1.000
_cell.angle_alpha   90.00
_cell.angle_beta   90.00
_cell.angle_gamma   90.00
#
_symmetry.space_group_name_H-M   'P 1'
#
loop_
_entity.id
_entity.type
_entity.pdbx_description
1 polymer ?
#
loop_
_entity_poly.entity_id
_entity_poly.type
_entity_poly.pdbx_seq_one_letter_code
_entity_poly.pdbx_strand_id
1 'polypeptide(L)'
;MTASVVVVMTSPRVAPGLLDVATWDLLRAAGAVCCGSADHPQRAALTAAGIAVEVLAVEVLADAGRQATAEALRGRAYADPSRPVVWLAAPATGTPPTTGTLPATGTLPATGTLPAGETPGADGALWAGGAEPGGERDLLDALATLAGADLTVTVVQGSRDLPGARLLDAVAVMDRLRSPGGCPWDAEQTHASLASYLLEEAYEAYQAIEDDNHADLREELGDVLMQVLFHARIAAEGNGWPDGPADAGTPDTGATRADRNLDDRDGDDRNSTPRNGAGRDETARNGAVRGGGEIQRGTAVWDIDDVAAGLADKLVRRHPHVFGSVTVDGAAAVETNWDKIKDVEKGRRSVTEGVPLSQPALALAAKLQKRAAKVGVPVDLALGAGQLSPVDVVVGLVGELARDTDTGSAAAEAETPAETLVGDLLFAAVALARQAGADPEAALRTSARRFRDTLAAAEDAIRAAGLDPRETDADSWRAHWPAARQTPTGSTTPAA
;
A
#
# COMPACT_ATOMS: atom_id res chain seq x y z
N MET A 1 -9.12 -12.10 53.15
CA MET A 1 -8.53 -12.23 51.80
C MET A 1 -9.48 -11.51 50.85
N THR A 2 -8.97 -10.64 49.99
CA THR A 2 -9.78 -9.84 49.07
C THR A 2 -10.03 -10.67 47.81
N ALA A 3 -11.29 -10.82 47.39
CA ALA A 3 -11.64 -11.51 46.15
C ALA A 3 -11.13 -10.72 44.94
N SER A 4 -10.84 -11.40 43.83
CA SER A 4 -10.30 -10.76 42.63
C SER A 4 -10.96 -11.25 41.34
N VAL A 5 -11.36 -10.29 40.51
CA VAL A 5 -11.77 -10.51 39.12
C VAL A 5 -10.77 -9.79 38.22
N VAL A 6 -10.24 -10.51 37.23
CA VAL A 6 -9.31 -9.96 36.24
C VAL A 6 -9.95 -10.03 34.85
N VAL A 7 -10.11 -8.87 34.21
CA VAL A 7 -10.61 -8.78 32.84
C VAL A 7 -9.42 -8.75 31.90
N VAL A 8 -9.31 -9.76 31.04
CA VAL A 8 -8.24 -9.86 30.03
C VAL A 8 -8.79 -9.38 28.69
N MET A 9 -8.23 -8.28 28.22
CA MET A 9 -8.51 -7.71 26.90
C MET A 9 -7.52 -8.24 25.87
N THR A 10 -8.02 -8.61 24.69
CA THR A 10 -7.17 -9.07 23.58
C THR A 10 -7.48 -8.29 22.31
N SER A 11 -6.45 -8.07 21.50
CA SER A 11 -6.62 -7.48 20.17
C SER A 11 -7.26 -8.51 19.21
N PRO A 12 -8.29 -8.13 18.41
CA PRO A 12 -8.79 -8.98 17.33
C PRO A 12 -7.79 -9.16 16.19
N ARG A 13 -6.77 -8.30 16.11
CA ARG A 13 -5.75 -8.28 15.05
C ARG A 13 -4.52 -9.11 15.41
N VAL A 14 -4.52 -9.72 16.59
CA VAL A 14 -3.48 -10.64 17.04
C VAL A 14 -4.05 -12.04 17.06
N ALA A 15 -3.33 -12.99 16.44
CA ALA A 15 -3.78 -14.38 16.39
C ALA A 15 -4.07 -14.93 17.80
N PRO A 16 -5.18 -15.67 17.98
CA PRO A 16 -5.51 -16.28 19.26
C PRO A 16 -4.37 -17.13 19.81
N GLY A 17 -4.13 -17.06 21.12
CA GLY A 17 -3.01 -17.73 21.80
C GLY A 17 -1.69 -16.94 21.83
N LEU A 18 -1.56 -15.85 21.07
CA LEU A 18 -0.42 -14.93 21.21
C LEU A 18 -0.70 -13.92 22.33
N LEU A 19 -0.56 -14.39 23.57
CA LEU A 19 -0.67 -13.59 24.79
C LEU A 19 0.71 -13.34 25.39
N ASP A 20 0.85 -12.25 26.14
CA ASP A 20 2.07 -12.04 26.91
C ASP A 20 2.25 -13.09 28.03
N VAL A 21 3.49 -13.22 28.50
CA VAL A 21 3.85 -14.25 29.48
C VAL A 21 3.10 -14.08 30.80
N ALA A 22 2.89 -12.85 31.25
CA ALA A 22 2.19 -12.55 32.49
C ALA A 22 0.71 -12.97 32.42
N THR A 23 0.07 -12.78 31.27
CA THR A 23 -1.31 -13.19 31.00
C THR A 23 -1.42 -14.71 30.96
N TRP A 24 -0.45 -15.40 30.35
CA TRP A 24 -0.40 -16.85 30.39
C TRP A 24 -0.27 -17.40 31.81
N ASP A 25 0.58 -16.79 32.65
CA ASP A 25 0.74 -17.19 34.05
C ASP A 25 -0.52 -16.90 34.88
N LEU A 26 -1.16 -15.75 34.65
CA LEU A 26 -2.47 -15.42 35.23
C LEU A 26 -3.52 -16.48 34.89
N LEU A 27 -3.65 -16.84 33.60
CA LEU A 27 -4.64 -17.81 33.13
C LEU A 27 -4.42 -19.21 33.73
N ARG A 28 -3.16 -19.62 33.94
CA ARG A 28 -2.84 -20.90 34.60
C ARG A 28 -3.12 -20.86 36.10
N ALA A 29 -2.92 -19.71 36.75
CA ALA A 29 -3.17 -19.54 38.18
C ALA A 29 -4.67 -19.36 38.51
N ALA A 30 -5.48 -18.89 37.55
CA ALA A 30 -6.88 -18.54 37.73
C ALA A 30 -7.73 -19.69 38.30
N GLY A 31 -8.60 -19.39 39.25
CA GLY A 31 -9.56 -20.34 39.83
C GLY A 31 -10.67 -20.71 38.85
N ALA A 32 -11.02 -19.78 37.97
CA ALA A 32 -11.92 -19.97 36.84
C ALA A 32 -11.54 -19.02 35.70
N VAL A 33 -11.71 -19.47 34.45
CA VAL A 33 -11.61 -18.63 33.25
C VAL A 33 -12.97 -18.66 32.55
N CYS A 34 -13.55 -17.49 32.35
CA CYS A 34 -14.90 -17.32 31.84
C CYS A 34 -14.91 -16.45 30.57
N CYS A 35 -15.86 -16.67 29.67
CA CYS A 35 -16.11 -15.80 28.52
C CYS A 35 -17.62 -15.73 28.20
N GLY A 36 -18.03 -14.71 27.44
CA GLY A 36 -19.45 -14.48 27.14
C GLY A 36 -20.03 -15.27 25.96
N SER A 37 -19.17 -15.88 25.13
CA SER A 37 -19.60 -16.61 23.94
C SER A 37 -18.85 -17.92 23.75
N ALA A 38 -19.54 -18.93 23.24
CA ALA A 38 -18.93 -20.18 22.84
C ALA A 38 -17.96 -20.01 21.65
N ASP A 39 -18.16 -18.98 20.84
CA ASP A 39 -17.32 -18.70 19.67
C ASP A 39 -16.16 -17.73 19.99
N HIS A 40 -15.89 -17.48 21.28
CA HIS A 40 -14.82 -16.59 21.67
C HIS A 40 -13.46 -17.10 21.14
N PRO A 41 -12.68 -16.28 20.41
CA PRO A 41 -11.55 -16.76 19.59
C PRO A 41 -10.40 -17.36 20.42
N GLN A 42 -10.22 -16.92 21.66
CA GLN A 42 -9.19 -17.48 22.56
C GLN A 42 -9.51 -18.89 23.08
N ARG A 43 -10.77 -19.37 23.00
CA ARG A 43 -11.18 -20.64 23.63
C ARG A 43 -10.42 -21.83 23.09
N ALA A 44 -10.23 -21.90 21.78
CA ALA A 44 -9.53 -23.02 21.16
C ALA A 44 -8.07 -23.11 21.63
N ALA A 45 -7.36 -21.98 21.65
CA ALA A 45 -5.98 -21.91 22.11
C ALA A 45 -5.84 -22.24 23.61
N LEU A 46 -6.74 -21.74 24.45
CA LEU A 46 -6.73 -22.02 25.89
C LEU A 46 -7.05 -23.48 26.20
N THR A 47 -8.03 -24.05 25.50
CA THR A 47 -8.40 -25.47 25.66
C THR A 47 -7.24 -26.38 25.24
N ALA A 48 -6.57 -26.07 24.14
CA ALA A 48 -5.37 -26.80 23.70
C ALA A 48 -4.22 -26.70 24.73
N ALA A 49 -4.14 -25.60 25.47
CA ALA A 49 -3.18 -25.41 26.57
C ALA A 49 -3.64 -26.06 27.91
N GLY A 50 -4.76 -26.78 27.94
CA GLY A 50 -5.29 -27.43 29.13
C GLY A 50 -6.04 -26.50 30.09
N ILE A 51 -6.41 -25.29 29.66
CA ILE A 51 -7.15 -24.31 30.45
C ILE A 51 -8.63 -24.37 30.05
N ALA A 52 -9.48 -24.83 30.96
CA ALA A 52 -10.92 -24.89 30.73
C ALA A 52 -11.53 -23.48 30.74
N VAL A 53 -12.32 -23.16 29.69
CA VAL A 53 -13.02 -21.88 29.58
C VAL A 53 -14.53 -22.10 29.69
N GLU A 54 -15.10 -21.57 30.77
CA GLU A 54 -16.54 -21.58 31.04
C GLU A 54 -17.25 -20.50 30.23
N VAL A 55 -18.32 -20.85 29.52
CA VAL A 55 -19.16 -19.88 28.83
C VAL A 55 -20.27 -19.45 29.78
N LEU A 56 -20.26 -18.19 30.18
CA LEU A 56 -21.37 -17.59 30.91
C LEU A 56 -22.36 -17.07 29.87
N ALA A 57 -23.60 -17.57 29.91
CA ALA A 57 -24.65 -17.13 29.00
C ALA A 57 -24.92 -15.64 29.21
N VAL A 58 -24.35 -14.81 28.35
CA VAL A 58 -24.72 -13.40 28.23
C VAL A 58 -25.94 -13.39 27.32
N GLU A 59 -27.15 -13.23 27.87
CA GLU A 59 -28.29 -12.86 27.02
C GLU A 59 -28.00 -11.44 26.49
N VAL A 60 -27.63 -11.38 25.21
CA VAL A 60 -26.95 -10.24 24.55
C VAL A 60 -27.80 -8.96 24.46
N LEU A 61 -29.06 -8.95 24.92
CA LEU A 61 -30.01 -7.87 24.63
C LEU A 61 -30.56 -7.09 25.84
N ALA A 62 -30.05 -7.25 27.07
CA ALA A 62 -30.49 -6.42 28.19
C ALA A 62 -29.37 -6.14 29.23
N ASP A 63 -29.36 -4.93 29.80
CA ASP A 63 -28.50 -4.55 30.94
C ASP A 63 -28.55 -5.55 32.10
N ALA A 64 -29.71 -6.20 32.27
CA ALA A 64 -29.93 -7.27 33.25
C ALA A 64 -28.98 -8.47 33.07
N GLY A 65 -28.63 -8.84 31.83
CA GLY A 65 -27.72 -9.95 31.54
C GLY A 65 -26.26 -9.64 31.92
N ARG A 66 -25.84 -8.37 31.79
CA ARG A 66 -24.48 -7.93 32.13
C ARG A 66 -24.28 -7.79 33.64
N GLN A 67 -25.28 -7.26 34.34
CA GLN A 67 -25.25 -7.21 35.81
C GLN A 67 -25.27 -8.63 36.42
N ALA A 68 -26.08 -9.54 35.87
CA ALA A 68 -26.06 -10.94 36.27
C ALA A 68 -24.68 -11.60 36.00
N THR A 69 -24.02 -11.25 34.90
CA THR A 69 -22.66 -11.72 34.59
C THR A 69 -21.65 -11.19 35.63
N ALA A 70 -21.70 -9.90 35.95
CA ALA A 70 -20.84 -9.29 36.97
C ALA A 70 -21.03 -9.94 38.36
N GLU A 71 -22.28 -10.21 38.75
CA GLU A 71 -22.61 -10.93 39.99
C GLU A 71 -22.14 -12.39 39.96
N ALA A 72 -22.24 -13.07 38.82
CA ALA A 72 -21.77 -14.43 38.65
C ALA A 72 -20.23 -14.54 38.74
N LEU A 73 -19.50 -13.56 38.20
CA LEU A 73 -18.05 -13.44 38.33
C LEU A 73 -17.66 -13.16 39.78
N ARG A 74 -18.36 -12.22 40.43
CA ARG A 74 -18.20 -11.91 41.85
C ARG A 74 -18.42 -13.14 42.73
N GLY A 75 -19.49 -13.89 42.51
CA GLY A 75 -19.80 -15.11 43.26
C GLY A 75 -18.68 -16.15 43.18
N ARG A 76 -18.10 -16.35 41.99
CA ARG A 76 -16.92 -17.22 41.78
C ARG A 76 -15.69 -16.70 42.53
N ALA A 77 -15.45 -15.39 42.48
CA ALA A 77 -14.30 -14.78 43.14
C ALA A 77 -14.37 -14.87 44.68
N TYR A 78 -15.56 -14.82 45.25
CA TYR A 78 -15.77 -15.04 46.68
C TYR A 78 -15.71 -16.52 47.10
N ALA A 79 -15.98 -17.45 46.18
CA ALA A 79 -15.92 -18.89 46.47
C ALA A 79 -14.49 -19.39 46.74
N ASP A 80 -13.50 -18.82 46.05
CA ASP A 80 -12.08 -19.04 46.31
C ASP A 80 -11.28 -17.72 46.20
N PRO A 81 -11.23 -16.92 47.28
CA PRO A 81 -10.51 -15.64 47.26
C PRO A 81 -8.98 -15.77 47.10
N SER A 82 -8.43 -16.99 47.12
CA SER A 82 -6.99 -17.22 46.94
C SER A 82 -6.56 -17.26 45.48
N ARG A 83 -7.52 -17.40 44.54
CA ARG A 83 -7.27 -17.48 43.11
C ARG A 83 -8.17 -16.48 42.36
N PRO A 84 -7.62 -15.72 41.39
CA PRO A 84 -8.45 -14.78 40.64
C PRO A 84 -9.43 -15.52 39.72
N VAL A 85 -10.58 -14.89 39.47
CA VAL A 85 -11.48 -15.27 38.37
C VAL A 85 -11.13 -14.42 37.17
N VAL A 86 -10.84 -15.04 36.03
CA VAL A 86 -10.50 -14.34 34.79
C VAL A 86 -11.72 -14.27 33.89
N TRP A 87 -12.03 -13.08 33.41
CA TRP A 87 -12.99 -12.85 32.33
C TRP A 87 -12.22 -12.53 31.03
N LEU A 88 -12.46 -13.30 29.98
CA LEU A 88 -11.97 -13.00 28.64
C LEU A 88 -12.95 -12.05 27.97
N ALA A 89 -12.53 -10.79 27.83
CA ALA A 89 -13.30 -9.78 27.14
C ALA A 89 -13.43 -10.11 25.65
N ALA A 90 -14.60 -9.84 25.07
CA ALA A 90 -14.74 -9.96 23.63
C ALA A 90 -13.69 -9.06 22.93
N PRO A 91 -12.99 -9.55 21.89
CA PRO A 91 -11.99 -8.75 21.20
C PRO A 91 -12.66 -7.48 20.64
N ALA A 92 -12.22 -6.31 21.13
CA ALA A 92 -12.82 -5.04 20.74
C ALA A 92 -12.56 -4.79 19.25
N THR A 93 -13.61 -4.56 18.46
CA THR A 93 -13.49 -4.14 17.05
C THR A 93 -12.93 -2.72 16.91
N GLY A 94 -13.01 -1.91 17.97
CA GLY A 94 -12.47 -0.55 18.07
C GLY A 94 -11.02 -0.44 18.57
N THR A 95 -10.57 0.79 18.84
CA THR A 95 -9.29 1.04 19.52
C THR A 95 -9.42 0.59 20.99
N PRO A 96 -8.55 -0.28 21.51
CA PRO A 96 -8.61 -0.68 22.91
C PRO A 96 -8.41 0.54 23.82
N PRO A 97 -8.92 0.50 25.06
CA PRO A 97 -8.77 1.62 25.96
C PRO A 97 -7.30 1.83 26.27
N THR A 98 -6.84 3.07 26.19
CA THR A 98 -5.50 3.41 26.66
C THR A 98 -5.57 3.45 28.18
N THR A 99 -4.66 2.73 28.84
CA THR A 99 -4.33 3.03 30.24
C THR A 99 -4.03 4.53 30.29
N GLY A 100 -4.68 5.26 31.19
CA GLY A 100 -4.70 6.73 31.19
C GLY A 100 -3.37 7.41 30.84
N THR A 101 -3.46 8.52 30.12
CA THR A 101 -2.39 9.32 29.53
C THR A 101 -1.14 9.43 30.41
N LEU A 102 -0.02 8.86 29.97
CA LEU A 102 1.34 9.25 30.39
C LEU A 102 2.27 9.26 29.16
N PRO A 103 3.24 10.19 29.11
CA PRO A 103 3.96 10.54 27.89
C PRO A 103 4.87 9.41 27.43
N ALA A 104 5.10 9.39 26.11
CA ALA A 104 6.11 8.57 25.47
C ALA A 104 7.46 8.73 26.18
N THR A 105 8.15 7.60 26.41
CA THR A 105 9.37 7.40 27.22
C THR A 105 9.14 7.08 28.70
N GLY A 106 8.80 5.81 28.95
CA GLY A 106 8.85 5.19 30.26
C GLY A 106 8.11 3.87 30.23
N THR A 107 8.74 2.79 30.67
CA THR A 107 8.07 1.51 30.89
C THR A 107 6.88 1.73 31.83
N LEU A 108 5.66 1.58 31.33
CA LEU A 108 4.43 1.71 32.12
C LEU A 108 4.12 0.40 32.85
N PRO A 109 3.54 0.45 34.06
CA PRO A 109 3.18 -0.74 34.82
C PRO A 109 2.03 -1.49 34.13
N ALA A 110 2.14 -2.81 34.06
CA ALA A 110 1.24 -3.71 33.32
C ALA A 110 -0.16 -3.90 33.93
N THR A 111 -0.57 -3.06 34.89
CA THR A 111 -1.77 -3.26 35.70
C THR A 111 -2.40 -1.94 36.11
N GLY A 112 -3.67 -1.73 35.73
CA GLY A 112 -4.52 -0.68 36.28
C GLY A 112 -5.58 -1.31 37.20
N THR A 113 -5.68 -0.80 38.43
CA THR A 113 -6.76 -1.14 39.37
C THR A 113 -7.86 -0.10 39.26
N LEU A 114 -9.12 -0.52 39.09
CA LEU A 114 -10.25 0.40 39.09
C LEU A 114 -10.50 0.93 40.52
N PRO A 115 -10.53 2.25 40.76
CA PRO A 115 -10.85 2.79 42.07
C PRO A 115 -12.32 2.54 42.44
N ALA A 116 -12.58 2.25 43.71
CA ALA A 116 -13.94 1.99 44.21
C ALA A 116 -14.79 3.26 44.20
N GLY A 117 -15.96 3.23 43.53
CA GLY A 117 -17.00 4.24 43.67
C GLY A 117 -16.90 5.50 42.82
N GLU A 118 -15.98 5.58 41.85
CA GLU A 118 -16.01 6.64 40.82
C GLU A 118 -16.74 6.14 39.57
N THR A 119 -17.86 6.78 39.22
CA THR A 119 -18.39 6.71 37.85
C THR A 119 -17.37 7.39 36.93
N PRO A 120 -17.00 6.79 35.78
CA PRO A 120 -16.16 7.47 34.80
C PRO A 120 -16.82 8.81 34.44
N GLY A 121 -16.16 9.91 34.80
CA GLY A 121 -16.64 11.24 34.47
C GLY A 121 -16.85 11.39 32.97
N ALA A 122 -17.76 12.27 32.58
CA ALA A 122 -18.13 12.56 31.19
C ALA A 122 -16.95 12.94 30.26
N ASP A 123 -15.73 13.09 30.78
CA ASP A 123 -14.49 13.35 30.05
C ASP A 123 -13.66 12.07 29.76
N GLY A 124 -14.32 10.99 29.32
CA GLY A 124 -13.90 10.16 28.18
C GLY A 124 -12.47 9.60 28.04
N ALA A 125 -11.66 9.45 29.09
CA ALA A 125 -10.24 9.11 28.93
C ALA A 125 -9.88 7.62 28.76
N LEU A 126 -10.81 6.67 28.95
CA LEU A 126 -10.50 5.26 28.72
C LEU A 126 -10.59 4.88 27.24
N TRP A 127 -11.58 5.39 26.50
CA TRP A 127 -11.90 4.91 25.15
C TRP A 127 -11.74 6.04 24.11
N ALA A 128 -10.55 6.14 23.49
CA ALA A 128 -10.34 7.02 22.35
C ALA A 128 -10.53 6.26 21.03
N GLY A 129 -11.73 6.31 20.46
CA GLY A 129 -12.00 5.81 19.11
C GLY A 129 -13.43 5.35 18.91
N GLY A 130 -14.16 6.03 18.03
CA GLY A 130 -15.54 5.70 17.67
C GLY A 130 -15.64 4.38 16.92
N ALA A 131 -16.08 3.34 17.62
CA ALA A 131 -16.80 2.17 17.11
C ALA A 131 -17.40 1.42 18.32
N GLU A 132 -18.59 1.82 18.75
CA GLU A 132 -19.35 1.18 19.83
C GLU A 132 -20.11 -0.04 19.27
N PRO A 133 -20.01 -1.18 19.96
CA PRO A 133 -21.20 -1.71 20.64
C PRO A 133 -20.90 -1.96 22.12
N GLY A 134 -21.56 -1.19 22.99
CA GLY A 134 -21.34 -1.05 24.44
C GLY A 134 -21.47 -2.27 25.36
N GLY A 135 -21.33 -3.51 24.89
CA GLY A 135 -21.47 -4.69 25.76
C GLY A 135 -20.36 -4.86 26.81
N GLU A 136 -19.10 -4.69 26.43
CA GLU A 136 -17.95 -4.91 27.33
C GLU A 136 -17.72 -3.74 28.28
N ARG A 137 -17.99 -2.51 27.80
CA ARG A 137 -17.92 -1.29 28.60
C ARG A 137 -18.93 -1.31 29.74
N ASP A 138 -20.18 -1.67 29.46
CA ASP A 138 -21.23 -1.78 30.46
C ASP A 138 -20.93 -2.89 31.50
N LEU A 139 -20.28 -3.99 31.10
CA LEU A 139 -19.83 -5.03 32.03
C LEU A 139 -18.71 -4.51 32.95
N LEU A 140 -17.75 -3.77 32.41
CA LEU A 140 -16.70 -3.12 33.20
C LEU A 140 -17.29 -2.11 34.19
N ASP A 141 -18.28 -1.32 33.76
CA ASP A 141 -18.99 -0.37 34.63
C ASP A 141 -19.79 -1.10 35.74
N ALA A 142 -20.45 -2.23 35.41
CA ALA A 142 -21.12 -3.07 36.40
C ALA A 142 -20.13 -3.68 37.41
N LEU A 143 -18.99 -4.20 36.94
CA LEU A 143 -17.92 -4.72 37.80
C LEU A 143 -17.31 -3.62 38.67
N ALA A 144 -17.12 -2.41 38.14
CA ALA A 144 -16.63 -1.25 38.87
C ALA A 144 -17.60 -0.84 40.00
N THR A 145 -18.91 -0.92 39.74
CA THR A 145 -19.96 -0.66 40.75
C THR A 145 -19.93 -1.71 41.88
N LEU A 146 -19.54 -2.95 41.57
CA LEU A 146 -19.39 -4.02 42.56
C LEU A 146 -18.02 -4.02 43.26
N ALA A 147 -17.04 -3.27 42.74
CA ALA A 147 -15.71 -3.16 43.32
C ALA A 147 -15.74 -2.40 44.66
N GLY A 148 -14.89 -2.82 45.60
CA GLY A 148 -14.89 -2.28 46.96
C GLY A 148 -13.82 -2.93 47.84
N ALA A 149 -13.91 -2.76 49.16
CA ALA A 149 -12.89 -3.25 50.09
C ALA A 149 -12.59 -4.76 49.97
N ASP A 150 -13.60 -5.56 49.58
CA ASP A 150 -13.52 -7.03 49.55
C ASP A 150 -13.47 -7.62 48.13
N LEU A 151 -13.58 -6.79 47.07
CA LEU A 151 -13.49 -7.21 45.67
C LEU A 151 -12.60 -6.26 44.87
N THR A 152 -11.52 -6.79 44.30
CA THR A 152 -10.65 -6.10 43.35
C THR A 152 -11.01 -6.46 41.92
N VAL A 153 -11.12 -5.44 41.06
CA VAL A 153 -11.28 -5.63 39.61
C VAL A 153 -10.07 -5.04 38.91
N THR A 154 -9.36 -5.87 38.16
CA THR A 154 -8.15 -5.48 37.41
C THR A 154 -8.37 -5.70 35.92
N VAL A 155 -7.94 -4.76 35.09
CA VAL A 155 -7.96 -4.92 33.63
C VAL A 155 -6.52 -5.16 33.15
N VAL A 156 -6.32 -6.22 32.37
CA VAL A 156 -5.03 -6.63 31.81
C VAL A 156 -5.14 -6.69 30.29
N GLN A 157 -4.18 -6.09 29.59
CA GLN A 157 -4.08 -6.18 28.14
C GLN A 157 -3.26 -7.42 27.77
N GLY A 158 -3.94 -8.54 27.46
CA GLY A 158 -3.29 -9.81 27.14
C GLY A 158 -2.60 -9.85 25.79
N SER A 159 -3.10 -9.09 24.82
CA SER A 159 -2.42 -8.84 23.54
C SER A 159 -2.73 -7.42 23.05
N ARG A 160 -1.82 -6.83 22.27
CA ARG A 160 -1.94 -5.45 21.77
C ARG A 160 -1.66 -5.37 20.27
N ASP A 161 -2.31 -4.42 19.62
CA ASP A 161 -2.03 -4.07 18.25
C ASP A 161 -0.56 -3.69 18.11
N LEU A 162 0.11 -4.29 17.12
CA LEU A 162 1.42 -3.84 16.67
C LEU A 162 1.24 -2.67 15.69
N PRO A 163 2.25 -1.79 15.53
CA PRO A 163 2.23 -0.82 14.44
C PRO A 163 1.94 -1.50 13.10
N GLY A 164 0.94 -1.00 12.37
CA GLY A 164 0.48 -1.59 11.11
C GLY A 164 -0.63 -2.64 11.24
N ALA A 165 -1.04 -3.06 12.44
CA ALA A 165 -2.09 -4.07 12.62
C ALA A 165 -3.43 -3.68 11.96
N ARG A 166 -3.71 -2.39 11.80
CA ARG A 166 -4.91 -1.87 11.11
C ARG A 166 -4.98 -2.23 9.62
N LEU A 167 -3.86 -2.62 9.01
CA LEU A 167 -3.86 -3.14 7.65
C LEU A 167 -4.70 -4.43 7.54
N LEU A 168 -4.77 -5.23 8.61
CA LEU A 168 -5.60 -6.43 8.62
C LEU A 168 -7.10 -6.09 8.53
N ASP A 169 -7.53 -4.98 9.14
CA ASP A 169 -8.90 -4.50 9.00
C ASP A 169 -9.19 -4.12 7.54
N ALA A 170 -8.26 -3.38 6.90
CA ALA A 170 -8.41 -2.95 5.52
C ALA A 170 -8.46 -4.13 4.54
N VAL A 171 -7.61 -5.15 4.75
CA VAL A 171 -7.64 -6.41 3.98
C VAL A 171 -8.98 -7.12 4.15
N ALA A 172 -9.47 -7.26 5.38
CA ALA A 172 -10.74 -7.92 5.67
C ALA A 172 -11.94 -7.15 5.08
N VAL A 173 -11.92 -5.82 5.14
CA VAL A 173 -12.96 -4.98 4.51
C VAL A 173 -12.95 -5.17 3.00
N MET A 174 -11.80 -5.10 2.34
CA MET A 174 -11.69 -5.31 0.89
C MET A 174 -12.18 -6.69 0.48
N ASP A 175 -11.79 -7.75 1.22
CA ASP A 175 -12.30 -9.10 0.98
C ASP A 175 -13.82 -9.17 1.10
N ARG A 176 -14.41 -8.53 2.12
CA ARG A 176 -15.85 -8.49 2.30
C ARG A 176 -16.56 -7.72 1.18
N LEU A 177 -15.99 -6.61 0.73
CA LEU A 177 -16.54 -5.78 -0.34
C LEU A 177 -16.64 -6.55 -1.65
N ARG A 178 -15.62 -7.34 -2.00
CA ARG A 178 -15.59 -8.10 -3.26
C ARG A 178 -16.19 -9.50 -3.18
N SER A 179 -16.40 -10.03 -1.98
CA SER A 179 -17.05 -11.34 -1.78
C SER A 179 -18.56 -11.31 -2.08
N PRO A 180 -19.21 -12.47 -2.36
CA PRO A 180 -20.65 -12.53 -2.55
C PRO A 180 -21.46 -11.87 -1.42
N GLY A 181 -22.47 -11.08 -1.80
CA GLY A 181 -23.23 -10.25 -0.87
C GLY A 181 -22.48 -9.03 -0.34
N GLY A 182 -21.34 -8.68 -0.95
CA GLY A 182 -20.64 -7.41 -0.80
C GLY A 182 -21.15 -6.35 -1.77
N CYS A 183 -20.28 -5.41 -2.16
CA CYS A 183 -20.61 -4.31 -3.05
C CYS A 183 -20.53 -4.74 -4.52
N PRO A 184 -21.60 -4.54 -5.31
CA PRO A 184 -21.60 -4.92 -6.74
C PRO A 184 -20.55 -4.18 -7.57
N TRP A 185 -20.35 -2.89 -7.32
CA TRP A 185 -19.36 -2.09 -8.07
C TRP A 185 -17.94 -2.57 -7.79
N ASP A 186 -17.61 -2.85 -6.52
CA ASP A 186 -16.30 -3.35 -6.14
C ASP A 186 -16.02 -4.71 -6.78
N ALA A 187 -17.00 -5.60 -6.81
CA ALA A 187 -16.87 -6.94 -7.40
C ALA A 187 -16.63 -6.91 -8.93
N GLU A 188 -17.19 -5.94 -9.65
CA GLU A 188 -17.05 -5.79 -11.10
C GLU A 188 -15.67 -5.24 -11.54
N GLN A 189 -14.89 -4.66 -10.63
CA GLN A 189 -13.61 -4.05 -10.98
C GLN A 189 -12.55 -5.07 -11.41
N THR A 190 -11.72 -4.66 -12.37
CA THR A 190 -10.58 -5.41 -12.93
C THR A 190 -9.29 -4.59 -12.81
N HIS A 191 -8.12 -5.19 -13.04
CA HIS A 191 -6.87 -4.41 -13.06
C HIS A 191 -6.90 -3.30 -14.11
N ALA A 192 -7.55 -3.54 -15.26
CA ALA A 192 -7.63 -2.57 -16.34
C ALA A 192 -8.56 -1.39 -16.00
N SER A 193 -9.72 -1.66 -15.36
CA SER A 193 -10.65 -0.59 -14.98
C SER A 193 -10.12 0.30 -13.86
N LEU A 194 -9.26 -0.25 -12.98
CA LEU A 194 -8.67 0.48 -11.85
C LEU A 194 -7.38 1.24 -12.19
N ALA A 195 -6.78 1.00 -13.37
CA ALA A 195 -5.48 1.57 -13.72
C ALA A 195 -5.47 3.11 -13.77
N SER A 196 -6.57 3.75 -14.18
CA SER A 196 -6.70 5.22 -14.16
C SER A 196 -6.78 5.74 -12.73
N TYR A 197 -7.60 5.12 -11.89
CA TYR A 197 -7.73 5.49 -10.48
C TYR A 197 -6.39 5.40 -9.75
N LEU A 198 -5.64 4.30 -9.91
CA LEU A 198 -4.29 4.18 -9.34
C LEU A 198 -3.35 5.33 -9.76
N LEU A 199 -3.47 5.79 -11.01
CA LEU A 199 -2.65 6.90 -11.49
C LEU A 199 -3.13 8.24 -10.91
N GLU A 200 -4.45 8.44 -10.80
CA GLU A 200 -5.09 9.60 -10.19
C GLU A 200 -4.65 9.72 -8.72
N GLU A 201 -4.85 8.69 -7.89
CA GLU A 201 -4.46 8.73 -6.46
C GLU A 201 -2.95 8.98 -6.28
N ALA A 202 -2.12 8.44 -7.18
CA ALA A 202 -0.68 8.68 -7.13
C ALA A 202 -0.32 10.15 -7.44
N TYR A 203 -1.08 10.82 -8.30
CA TYR A 203 -0.92 12.25 -8.58
C TYR A 203 -1.50 13.12 -7.47
N GLU A 204 -2.60 12.74 -6.84
CA GLU A 204 -3.17 13.45 -5.70
C GLU A 204 -2.21 13.37 -4.50
N ALA A 205 -1.66 12.19 -4.20
CA ALA A 205 -0.60 12.03 -3.20
C ALA A 205 0.64 12.88 -3.53
N TYR A 206 1.06 12.91 -4.79
CA TYR A 206 2.18 13.74 -5.24
C TYR A 206 1.87 15.24 -5.09
N GLN A 207 0.65 15.67 -5.40
CA GLN A 207 0.21 17.04 -5.22
C GLN A 207 0.22 17.43 -3.74
N ALA A 208 -0.30 16.59 -2.85
CA ALA A 208 -0.27 16.85 -1.41
C ALA A 208 1.17 17.03 -0.87
N ILE A 209 2.15 16.31 -1.43
CA ILE A 209 3.58 16.52 -1.12
C ILE A 209 4.07 17.90 -1.61
N GLU A 210 3.72 18.29 -2.84
CA GLU A 210 4.13 19.60 -3.38
C GLU A 210 3.50 20.77 -2.62
N ASP A 211 2.28 20.58 -2.12
CA ASP A 211 1.53 21.57 -1.35
C ASP A 211 1.89 21.56 0.16
N ASP A 212 2.80 20.67 0.60
CA ASP A 212 3.19 20.45 2.01
C ASP A 212 1.98 20.19 2.94
N ASN A 213 0.93 19.56 2.40
CA ASN A 213 -0.31 19.27 3.12
C ASN A 213 -0.29 17.86 3.71
N HIS A 214 0.09 17.75 4.98
CA HIS A 214 0.17 16.47 5.68
C HIS A 214 -1.18 15.77 5.89
N ALA A 215 -2.29 16.51 5.99
CA ALA A 215 -3.60 15.90 6.21
C ALA A 215 -4.07 15.18 4.94
N ASP A 216 -4.06 15.89 3.82
CA ASP A 216 -4.39 15.34 2.50
C ASP A 216 -3.41 14.21 2.15
N LEU A 217 -2.10 14.40 2.36
CA LEU A 217 -1.12 13.34 2.09
C LEU A 217 -1.46 12.02 2.80
N ARG A 218 -1.99 12.08 4.02
CA ARG A 218 -2.41 10.87 4.75
C ARG A 218 -3.64 10.22 4.11
N GLU A 219 -4.59 11.01 3.63
CA GLU A 219 -5.80 10.56 2.92
C GLU A 219 -5.40 9.87 1.61
N GLU A 220 -4.63 10.56 0.77
CA GLU A 220 -4.20 10.06 -0.55
C GLU A 220 -3.31 8.82 -0.46
N LEU A 221 -2.43 8.73 0.55
CA LEU A 221 -1.67 7.50 0.81
C LEU A 221 -2.58 6.33 1.20
N GLY A 222 -3.72 6.61 1.83
CA GLY A 222 -4.77 5.65 2.10
C GLY A 222 -5.43 5.15 0.81
N ASP A 223 -5.71 6.05 -0.14
CA ASP A 223 -6.33 5.70 -1.42
C ASP A 223 -5.37 4.94 -2.35
N VAL A 224 -4.09 5.33 -2.39
CA VAL A 224 -3.05 4.53 -3.05
C VAL A 224 -2.96 3.12 -2.44
N LEU A 225 -3.04 3.00 -1.10
CA LEU A 225 -3.06 1.70 -0.43
C LEU A 225 -4.33 0.90 -0.78
N MET A 226 -5.49 1.56 -0.88
CA MET A 226 -6.74 0.93 -1.31
C MET A 226 -6.60 0.31 -2.71
N GLN A 227 -5.94 1.00 -3.64
CA GLN A 227 -5.68 0.47 -4.98
C GLN A 227 -4.77 -0.78 -4.95
N VAL A 228 -3.76 -0.80 -4.07
CA VAL A 228 -2.93 -2.01 -3.85
C VAL A 228 -3.78 -3.18 -3.34
N LEU A 229 -4.68 -2.93 -2.39
CA LEU A 229 -5.58 -3.95 -1.84
C LEU A 229 -6.56 -4.49 -2.90
N PHE A 230 -7.12 -3.63 -3.73
CA PHE A 230 -7.98 -4.03 -4.85
C PHE A 230 -7.26 -4.98 -5.81
N HIS A 231 -6.08 -4.57 -6.29
CA HIS A 231 -5.31 -5.38 -7.24
C HIS A 231 -4.89 -6.71 -6.62
N ALA A 232 -4.48 -6.72 -5.35
CA ALA A 232 -4.17 -7.95 -4.63
C ALA A 232 -5.38 -8.87 -4.49
N ARG A 233 -6.57 -8.31 -4.18
CA ARG A 233 -7.79 -9.11 -4.06
C ARG A 233 -8.25 -9.68 -5.39
N ILE A 234 -8.18 -8.92 -6.49
CA ILE A 234 -8.49 -9.38 -7.86
C ILE A 234 -7.54 -10.50 -8.28
N ALA A 235 -6.25 -10.37 -7.97
CA ALA A 235 -5.27 -11.41 -8.27
C ALA A 235 -5.56 -12.71 -7.49
N ALA A 236 -6.00 -12.61 -6.24
CA ALA A 236 -6.40 -13.74 -5.42
C ALA A 236 -7.64 -14.48 -5.97
N GLU A 237 -8.49 -13.80 -6.75
CA GLU A 237 -9.64 -14.41 -7.43
C GLU A 237 -9.24 -15.21 -8.68
N GLY A 238 -8.01 -15.03 -9.18
CA GLY A 238 -7.56 -15.61 -10.45
C GLY A 238 -8.15 -14.91 -11.69
N ASN A 239 -8.84 -13.78 -11.51
CA ASN A 239 -9.60 -13.09 -12.56
C ASN A 239 -8.88 -11.87 -13.17
N GLY A 240 -7.56 -11.76 -12.99
CA GLY A 240 -6.86 -10.48 -13.13
C GLY A 240 -6.42 -10.06 -14.53
N TRP A 241 -6.38 -10.99 -15.49
CA TRP A 241 -6.01 -10.66 -16.86
C TRP A 241 -7.03 -11.34 -17.76
N PRO A 242 -7.82 -10.60 -18.58
CA PRO A 242 -8.57 -11.27 -19.64
C PRO A 242 -7.53 -12.02 -20.48
N ASP A 243 -7.72 -13.32 -20.69
CA ASP A 243 -6.91 -14.09 -21.62
C ASP A 243 -6.68 -13.21 -22.86
N GLY A 244 -5.41 -13.03 -23.25
CA GLY A 244 -5.03 -12.12 -24.33
C GLY A 244 -5.89 -12.32 -25.57
N PRO A 245 -5.96 -11.33 -26.49
CA PRO A 245 -6.96 -11.31 -27.56
C PRO A 245 -7.09 -12.70 -28.19
N ALA A 246 -8.30 -13.27 -28.09
CA ALA A 246 -8.64 -14.52 -28.72
C ALA A 246 -8.10 -14.46 -30.15
N ASP A 247 -7.25 -15.44 -30.46
CA ASP A 247 -6.57 -15.65 -31.73
C ASP A 247 -7.35 -14.97 -32.86
N ALA A 248 -6.84 -13.82 -33.31
CA ALA A 248 -7.45 -13.06 -34.39
C ALA A 248 -7.55 -14.03 -35.56
N GLY A 249 -8.77 -14.47 -35.85
CA GLY A 249 -9.05 -15.51 -36.82
C GLY A 249 -8.20 -15.31 -38.06
N THR A 250 -7.37 -16.30 -38.35
CA THR A 250 -6.76 -16.47 -39.67
C THR A 250 -7.84 -16.19 -40.72
N PRO A 251 -7.63 -15.25 -41.65
CA PRO A 251 -8.61 -14.99 -42.68
C PRO A 251 -8.83 -16.29 -43.45
N ASP A 252 -10.10 -16.68 -43.56
CA ASP A 252 -10.58 -17.76 -44.41
C ASP A 252 -10.18 -17.46 -45.86
N THR A 253 -8.99 -17.94 -46.27
CA THR A 253 -8.67 -18.09 -47.69
C THR A 253 -9.22 -19.44 -48.12
N GLY A 254 -10.44 -19.42 -48.62
CA GLY A 254 -11.11 -20.57 -49.17
C GLY A 254 -10.24 -21.31 -50.19
N ALA A 255 -9.97 -22.58 -49.92
CA ALA A 255 -9.54 -23.55 -50.91
C ALA A 255 -10.07 -24.95 -50.52
N THR A 256 -11.28 -25.23 -51.02
CA THR A 256 -11.84 -26.53 -51.41
C THR A 256 -11.25 -27.80 -50.80
N ARG A 257 -12.08 -28.43 -49.98
CA ARG A 257 -12.12 -29.88 -49.72
C ARG A 257 -12.20 -30.64 -51.05
N ALA A 258 -11.18 -31.45 -51.33
CA ALA A 258 -11.29 -32.56 -52.26
C ALA A 258 -10.70 -33.80 -51.59
N ASP A 259 -11.54 -34.81 -51.47
CA ASP A 259 -11.23 -36.14 -51.00
C ASP A 259 -9.96 -36.70 -51.65
N ARG A 260 -9.24 -37.52 -50.88
CA ARG A 260 -8.76 -38.83 -51.33
C ARG A 260 -8.32 -39.67 -50.13
N ASN A 261 -9.07 -40.75 -49.91
CA ASN A 261 -8.59 -41.98 -49.29
C ASN A 261 -7.22 -42.36 -49.85
N LEU A 262 -6.38 -42.98 -49.02
CA LEU A 262 -5.56 -44.14 -49.41
C LEU A 262 -5.13 -44.91 -48.16
N ASP A 263 -5.47 -46.19 -48.19
CA ASP A 263 -5.17 -47.28 -47.28
C ASP A 263 -3.67 -47.57 -47.07
N ASP A 264 -3.45 -48.36 -46.02
CA ASP A 264 -2.39 -49.35 -45.81
C ASP A 264 -0.93 -48.88 -45.63
N ARG A 265 -0.37 -49.19 -44.46
CA ARG A 265 0.61 -50.30 -44.28
C ARG A 265 1.15 -50.40 -42.84
N ASP A 266 1.00 -51.61 -42.29
CA ASP A 266 1.95 -52.45 -41.54
C ASP A 266 3.07 -51.82 -40.69
N GLY A 267 3.20 -52.30 -39.45
CA GLY A 267 4.43 -52.11 -38.66
C GLY A 267 4.33 -52.55 -37.20
N ASP A 268 4.28 -53.87 -36.99
CA ASP A 268 4.48 -54.60 -35.73
C ASP A 268 5.75 -54.16 -34.95
N ASP A 269 5.66 -53.98 -33.63
CA ASP A 269 6.45 -54.74 -32.65
C ASP A 269 6.34 -54.19 -31.21
N ARG A 270 5.63 -54.96 -30.38
CA ARG A 270 6.03 -55.49 -29.07
C ARG A 270 7.19 -54.80 -28.32
N ASN A 271 6.93 -54.38 -27.07
CA ASN A 271 7.46 -55.10 -25.89
C ASN A 271 6.80 -54.63 -24.58
N SER A 272 6.56 -55.62 -23.72
CA SER A 272 5.76 -55.59 -22.51
C SER A 272 6.65 -55.68 -21.27
N THR A 273 6.23 -54.97 -20.21
CA THR A 273 6.29 -55.37 -18.77
C THR A 273 7.62 -55.21 -17.99
N PRO A 274 7.62 -55.34 -16.64
CA PRO A 274 7.34 -54.24 -15.69
C PRO A 274 8.38 -54.24 -14.53
N ARG A 275 8.30 -53.32 -13.54
CA ARG A 275 8.62 -53.65 -12.12
C ARG A 275 8.39 -52.50 -11.14
N ASN A 276 7.50 -52.81 -10.20
CA ASN A 276 7.34 -52.41 -8.79
C ASN A 276 8.52 -51.75 -8.07
N GLY A 277 8.17 -50.90 -7.09
CA GLY A 277 9.00 -50.73 -5.89
C GLY A 277 8.71 -49.45 -5.10
N ALA A 278 7.94 -49.60 -4.02
CA ALA A 278 7.64 -48.54 -3.05
C ALA A 278 8.89 -48.05 -2.30
N GLY A 279 8.85 -46.79 -1.86
CA GLY A 279 9.83 -46.23 -0.91
C GLY A 279 9.52 -44.77 -0.61
N ARG A 280 8.85 -44.52 0.52
CA ARG A 280 8.78 -43.19 1.13
C ARG A 280 10.19 -42.79 1.57
N ASP A 281 10.60 -41.57 1.27
CA ASP A 281 11.51 -40.83 2.14
C ASP A 281 11.25 -39.33 1.97
N GLU A 282 10.52 -38.79 2.95
CA GLU A 282 10.51 -37.36 3.26
C GLU A 282 11.85 -37.06 3.94
N THR A 283 12.73 -36.33 3.27
CA THR A 283 13.56 -35.27 3.86
C THR A 283 14.45 -34.62 2.80
N ALA A 284 14.53 -33.29 2.90
CA ALA A 284 15.53 -32.41 2.31
C ALA A 284 15.52 -32.25 0.78
N ARG A 285 15.15 -31.05 0.33
CA ARG A 285 15.94 -30.29 -0.65
C ARG A 285 15.66 -28.79 -0.56
N ASN A 286 16.55 -28.13 0.16
CA ASN A 286 16.87 -26.72 0.02
C ASN A 286 17.21 -26.37 -1.44
N GLY A 287 16.87 -25.13 -1.82
CA GLY A 287 17.75 -24.26 -2.60
C GLY A 287 18.08 -24.70 -4.02
N ALA A 288 17.22 -24.33 -4.97
CA ALA A 288 17.62 -24.18 -6.36
C ALA A 288 17.18 -22.79 -6.85
N VAL A 289 18.02 -21.79 -6.57
CA VAL A 289 18.04 -20.57 -7.37
C VAL A 289 18.63 -20.99 -8.73
N ARG A 290 17.75 -21.23 -9.71
CA ARG A 290 18.15 -21.36 -11.12
C ARG A 290 17.78 -20.08 -11.83
N GLY A 291 18.81 -19.38 -12.29
CA GLY A 291 18.69 -18.20 -13.12
C GLY A 291 18.19 -18.51 -14.52
N GLY A 292 17.70 -17.47 -15.19
CA GLY A 292 17.35 -17.48 -16.60
C GLY A 292 16.04 -18.18 -16.93
N GLY A 293 14.93 -17.71 -16.37
CA GLY A 293 13.59 -18.08 -16.81
C GLY A 293 13.02 -17.00 -17.73
N GLU A 294 12.63 -17.38 -18.94
CA GLU A 294 11.61 -16.65 -19.70
C GLU A 294 10.47 -16.27 -18.75
N ILE A 295 9.93 -15.05 -18.86
CA ILE A 295 8.73 -14.65 -18.13
C ILE A 295 7.61 -15.56 -18.63
N GLN A 296 7.39 -16.67 -17.93
CA GLN A 296 6.15 -17.42 -18.02
C GLN A 296 5.05 -16.41 -17.64
N ARG A 297 4.29 -15.96 -18.64
CA ARG A 297 2.98 -15.35 -18.42
C ARG A 297 2.07 -16.45 -17.88
N GLY A 298 2.32 -16.81 -16.63
CA GLY A 298 1.57 -17.79 -15.86
C GLY A 298 0.62 -17.03 -14.94
N THR A 299 -0.63 -17.44 -14.99
CA THR A 299 -1.77 -17.10 -14.13
C THR A 299 -1.55 -17.57 -12.69
N ALA A 300 -0.40 -17.27 -12.09
CA ALA A 300 -0.18 -17.54 -10.69
C ALA A 300 -1.11 -16.64 -9.87
N VAL A 301 -2.04 -17.24 -9.15
CA VAL A 301 -2.87 -16.56 -8.15
C VAL A 301 -1.91 -16.06 -7.06
N TRP A 302 -2.01 -14.78 -6.72
CA TRP A 302 -1.24 -14.13 -5.66
C TRP A 302 -2.14 -13.16 -4.89
N ASP A 303 -1.76 -12.82 -3.65
CA ASP A 303 -2.56 -11.96 -2.78
C ASP A 303 -1.74 -10.85 -2.10
N ILE A 304 -2.34 -10.20 -1.11
CA ILE A 304 -1.72 -9.10 -0.38
C ILE A 304 -0.51 -9.56 0.45
N ASP A 305 -0.52 -10.80 0.94
CA ASP A 305 0.58 -11.36 1.71
C ASP A 305 1.78 -11.64 0.80
N ASP A 306 1.55 -12.10 -0.44
CA ASP A 306 2.60 -12.23 -1.45
C ASP A 306 3.23 -10.87 -1.80
N VAL A 307 2.42 -9.83 -1.95
CA VAL A 307 2.90 -8.45 -2.19
C VAL A 307 3.75 -7.96 -1.02
N ALA A 308 3.26 -8.12 0.21
CA ALA A 308 3.94 -7.69 1.42
C ALA A 308 5.25 -8.46 1.64
N ALA A 309 5.24 -9.78 1.49
CA ALA A 309 6.42 -10.64 1.58
C ALA A 309 7.46 -10.26 0.51
N GLY A 310 7.03 -10.10 -0.74
CA GLY A 310 7.89 -9.67 -1.84
C GLY A 310 8.49 -8.28 -1.66
N LEU A 311 7.80 -7.37 -0.96
CA LEU A 311 8.36 -6.07 -0.56
C LEU A 311 9.37 -6.22 0.59
N ALA A 312 9.02 -6.94 1.65
CA ALA A 312 9.87 -7.13 2.83
C ALA A 312 11.19 -7.81 2.45
N ASP A 313 11.14 -8.92 1.72
CA ASP A 313 12.32 -9.65 1.26
C ASP A 313 13.22 -8.78 0.38
N LYS A 314 12.61 -7.98 -0.50
CA LYS A 314 13.33 -7.05 -1.38
C LYS A 314 14.00 -5.93 -0.59
N LEU A 315 13.34 -5.38 0.43
CA LEU A 315 13.93 -4.38 1.31
C LEU A 315 15.09 -4.97 2.11
N VAL A 316 14.91 -6.14 2.74
CA VAL A 316 15.98 -6.82 3.48
C VAL A 316 17.19 -7.10 2.58
N ARG A 317 16.96 -7.70 1.40
CA ARG A 317 18.01 -8.06 0.45
C ARG A 317 18.76 -6.84 -0.10
N ARG A 318 18.08 -5.71 -0.32
CA ARG A 318 18.70 -4.47 -0.84
C ARG A 318 19.37 -3.63 0.24
N HIS A 319 19.20 -3.96 1.51
CA HIS A 319 19.84 -3.25 2.62
C HIS A 319 20.79 -4.17 3.42
N PRO A 320 21.81 -4.77 2.78
CA PRO A 320 22.77 -5.61 3.50
C PRO A 320 23.64 -4.82 4.48
N HIS A 321 23.56 -3.49 4.46
CA HIS A 321 24.19 -2.61 5.44
C HIS A 321 23.36 -2.39 6.71
N VAL A 322 22.08 -2.77 6.68
CA VAL A 322 21.20 -2.80 7.85
C VAL A 322 21.02 -4.22 8.36
N PHE A 323 20.77 -5.17 7.45
CA PHE A 323 20.40 -6.55 7.78
C PHE A 323 21.51 -7.59 7.53
N GLY A 324 22.71 -7.14 7.15
CA GLY A 324 23.85 -7.99 6.85
C GLY A 324 25.15 -7.43 7.41
N SER A 325 26.25 -7.65 6.70
CA SER A 325 27.61 -7.26 7.14
C SER A 325 28.25 -6.16 6.30
N VAL A 326 27.55 -5.60 5.30
CA VAL A 326 28.13 -4.58 4.40
C VAL A 326 28.22 -3.24 5.14
N THR A 327 29.37 -2.60 5.13
CA THR A 327 29.51 -1.23 5.66
C THR A 327 29.46 -0.21 4.53
N VAL A 328 28.77 0.90 4.75
CA VAL A 328 28.62 2.01 3.79
C VAL A 328 28.92 3.34 4.48
N ASP A 329 29.53 4.26 3.76
CA ASP A 329 29.86 5.60 4.26
C ASP A 329 28.92 6.64 3.64
N GLY A 330 27.69 6.71 4.16
CA GLY A 330 26.66 7.66 3.73
C GLY A 330 25.81 7.21 2.53
N ALA A 331 24.87 8.09 2.15
CA ALA A 331 23.81 7.79 1.18
C ALA A 331 24.34 7.47 -0.23
N ALA A 332 25.38 8.16 -0.71
CA ALA A 332 25.95 7.91 -2.04
C ALA A 332 26.53 6.48 -2.17
N ALA A 333 27.12 5.97 -1.09
CA ALA A 333 27.61 4.59 -1.05
C ALA A 333 26.45 3.58 -1.05
N VAL A 334 25.33 3.90 -0.37
CA VAL A 334 24.09 3.10 -0.41
C VAL A 334 23.51 3.03 -1.82
N GLU A 335 23.38 4.17 -2.51
CA GLU A 335 22.88 4.21 -3.89
C GLU A 335 23.72 3.37 -4.85
N THR A 336 25.04 3.47 -4.73
CA THR A 336 25.98 2.67 -5.51
C THR A 336 25.79 1.18 -5.26
N ASN A 337 25.59 0.79 -4.00
CA ASN A 337 25.34 -0.60 -3.63
C ASN A 337 23.98 -1.12 -4.13
N TRP A 338 22.92 -0.32 -4.00
CA TRP A 338 21.60 -0.65 -4.56
C TRP A 338 21.66 -0.89 -6.05
N ASP A 339 22.39 -0.05 -6.78
CA ASP A 339 22.53 -0.20 -8.22
C ASP A 339 23.21 -1.50 -8.61
N LYS A 340 24.28 -1.91 -7.91
CA LYS A 340 24.93 -3.21 -8.09
C LYS A 340 23.96 -4.37 -7.84
N ILE A 341 23.20 -4.32 -6.74
CA ILE A 341 22.21 -5.37 -6.40
C ILE A 341 21.12 -5.45 -7.47
N LYS A 342 20.58 -4.30 -7.91
CA LYS A 342 19.53 -4.23 -8.94
C LYS A 342 20.01 -4.75 -10.29
N ASP A 343 21.27 -4.51 -10.64
CA ASP A 343 21.83 -4.97 -11.91
C ASP A 343 21.98 -6.50 -11.93
N VAL A 344 22.37 -7.12 -10.81
CA VAL A 344 22.39 -8.59 -10.64
C VAL A 344 20.98 -9.18 -10.64
N GLU A 345 20.06 -8.61 -9.85
CA GLU A 345 18.68 -9.13 -9.69
C GLU A 345 17.90 -9.16 -11.01
N LYS A 346 18.06 -8.12 -11.84
CA LYS A 346 17.24 -7.96 -13.04
C LYS A 346 17.81 -8.67 -14.25
N GLY A 347 19.09 -9.09 -14.23
CA GLY A 347 19.72 -9.84 -15.32
C GLY A 347 19.50 -9.23 -16.71
N ARG A 348 19.40 -7.89 -16.78
CA ARG A 348 18.92 -7.21 -17.99
C ARG A 348 19.87 -7.43 -19.16
N ARG A 349 19.31 -7.71 -20.34
CA ARG A 349 20.06 -7.78 -21.60
C ARG A 349 20.21 -6.39 -22.24
N SER A 350 19.27 -5.49 -21.98
CA SER A 350 19.31 -4.10 -22.43
C SER A 350 19.24 -3.12 -21.26
N VAL A 351 19.93 -1.98 -21.38
CA VAL A 351 19.87 -0.88 -20.41
C VAL A 351 18.49 -0.24 -20.31
N THR A 352 17.67 -0.39 -21.36
CA THR A 352 16.28 0.10 -21.40
C THR A 352 15.27 -0.92 -20.88
N GLU A 353 15.69 -2.16 -20.59
CA GLU A 353 14.80 -3.23 -20.14
C GLU A 353 14.17 -2.91 -18.77
N GLY A 354 12.84 -3.02 -18.70
CA GLY A 354 12.06 -2.69 -17.51
C GLY A 354 11.90 -1.18 -17.26
N VAL A 355 12.04 -0.35 -18.30
CA VAL A 355 11.54 1.04 -18.29
C VAL A 355 10.04 1.02 -18.64
N PRO A 356 9.14 1.48 -17.76
CA PRO A 356 7.72 1.56 -18.06
C PRO A 356 7.47 2.66 -19.10
N LEU A 357 6.98 2.27 -20.27
CA LEU A 357 6.74 3.19 -21.40
C LEU A 357 5.47 4.03 -21.21
N SER A 358 4.59 3.68 -20.27
CA SER A 358 3.37 4.42 -19.94
C SER A 358 3.60 5.61 -19.01
N GLN A 359 4.84 5.87 -18.57
CA GLN A 359 5.16 7.06 -17.79
C GLN A 359 4.99 8.34 -18.64
N PRO A 360 4.78 9.51 -18.01
CA PRO A 360 4.80 10.80 -18.70
C PRO A 360 6.04 10.98 -19.59
N ALA A 361 5.86 11.64 -20.73
CA ALA A 361 6.86 11.66 -21.80
C ALA A 361 8.21 12.25 -21.37
N LEU A 362 8.22 13.33 -20.57
CA LEU A 362 9.48 13.95 -20.11
C LEU A 362 10.18 13.06 -19.09
N ALA A 363 9.43 12.46 -18.15
CA ALA A 363 9.96 11.49 -17.20
C ALA A 363 10.52 10.22 -17.91
N LEU A 364 9.82 9.73 -18.94
CA LEU A 364 10.26 8.62 -19.77
C LEU A 364 11.57 8.95 -20.49
N ALA A 365 11.62 10.10 -21.18
CA ALA A 365 12.82 10.58 -21.87
C ALA A 365 14.00 10.73 -20.89
N ALA A 366 13.78 11.39 -19.75
CA ALA A 366 14.81 11.59 -18.73
C ALA A 366 15.35 10.26 -18.21
N LYS A 367 14.48 9.27 -17.99
CA LYS A 367 14.85 7.93 -17.53
C LYS A 367 15.64 7.16 -18.57
N LEU A 368 15.22 7.19 -19.84
CA LEU A 368 15.94 6.53 -20.94
C LEU A 368 17.33 7.14 -21.13
N GLN A 369 17.44 8.46 -21.18
CA GLN A 369 18.73 9.12 -21.29
C GLN A 369 19.62 8.91 -20.05
N LYS A 370 19.04 8.80 -18.83
CA LYS A 370 19.79 8.40 -17.61
C LYS A 370 20.33 6.98 -17.70
N ARG A 371 19.55 6.04 -18.25
CA ARG A 371 19.99 4.65 -18.48
C ARG A 371 21.13 4.58 -19.51
N ALA A 372 21.01 5.33 -20.60
CA ALA A 372 22.03 5.42 -21.64
C ALA A 372 23.34 6.00 -21.08
N ALA A 373 23.26 7.11 -20.34
CA ALA A 373 24.44 7.73 -19.71
C ALA A 373 25.13 6.80 -18.71
N LYS A 374 24.39 5.96 -17.96
CA LYS A 374 24.96 5.01 -16.98
C LYS A 374 25.93 4.01 -17.62
N VAL A 375 25.74 3.66 -18.90
CA VAL A 375 26.66 2.78 -19.64
C VAL A 375 27.62 3.54 -20.56
N GLY A 376 27.70 4.87 -20.41
CA GLY A 376 28.63 5.71 -21.14
C GLY A 376 28.19 6.08 -22.55
N VAL A 377 26.91 5.93 -22.92
CA VAL A 377 26.40 6.52 -24.17
C VAL A 377 26.46 8.04 -24.03
N PRO A 378 27.26 8.73 -24.85
CA PRO A 378 27.38 10.18 -24.76
C PRO A 378 26.10 10.84 -25.31
N VAL A 379 25.80 12.02 -24.74
CA VAL A 379 24.51 12.70 -24.94
C VAL A 379 24.28 13.11 -26.39
N ASP A 380 25.34 13.39 -27.10
CA ASP A 380 25.39 13.80 -28.49
C ASP A 380 24.89 12.67 -29.43
N LEU A 381 25.32 11.42 -29.17
CA LEU A 381 24.76 10.22 -29.81
C LEU A 381 23.31 9.97 -29.41
N ALA A 382 22.94 10.22 -28.14
CA ALA A 382 21.56 10.04 -27.68
C ALA A 382 20.58 11.02 -28.34
N LEU A 383 21.06 12.18 -28.80
CA LEU A 383 20.28 13.20 -29.52
C LEU A 383 20.40 13.07 -31.04
N GLY A 384 21.12 12.08 -31.57
CA GLY A 384 21.36 11.94 -33.01
C GLY A 384 22.18 13.09 -33.62
N ALA A 385 22.90 13.86 -32.80
CA ALA A 385 23.37 15.19 -33.14
C ALA A 385 24.85 15.30 -33.54
N GLY A 386 25.53 14.18 -33.81
CA GLY A 386 26.98 14.20 -34.01
C GLY A 386 27.69 14.55 -32.69
N GLN A 387 28.69 15.45 -32.71
CA GLN A 387 29.44 15.94 -31.52
C GLN A 387 28.87 17.23 -30.91
N LEU A 388 27.64 17.60 -31.23
CA LEU A 388 27.02 18.85 -30.77
C LEU A 388 26.62 18.79 -29.29
N SER A 389 26.70 19.93 -28.61
CA SER A 389 26.16 20.04 -27.24
C SER A 389 24.63 20.08 -27.28
N PRO A 390 23.93 19.67 -26.20
CA PRO A 390 22.46 19.75 -26.16
C PRO A 390 21.91 21.16 -26.42
N VAL A 391 22.66 22.22 -26.10
CA VAL A 391 22.26 23.61 -26.40
C VAL A 391 22.26 23.84 -27.90
N ASP A 392 23.33 23.42 -28.59
CA ASP A 392 23.47 23.59 -30.04
C ASP A 392 22.38 22.83 -30.79
N VAL A 393 22.02 21.63 -30.30
CA VAL A 393 20.90 20.84 -30.83
C VAL A 393 19.58 21.59 -30.73
N VAL A 394 19.26 22.14 -29.55
CA VAL A 394 18.04 22.92 -29.34
C VAL A 394 18.01 24.14 -30.26
N VAL A 395 19.12 24.88 -30.36
CA VAL A 395 19.20 26.07 -31.24
C VAL A 395 19.00 25.68 -32.70
N GLY A 396 19.59 24.58 -33.15
CA GLY A 396 19.42 24.05 -34.51
C GLY A 396 17.96 23.70 -34.82
N LEU A 397 17.34 22.90 -33.96
CA LEU A 397 15.95 22.44 -34.11
C LEU A 397 14.95 23.61 -34.10
N VAL A 398 15.15 24.62 -33.24
CA VAL A 398 14.34 25.85 -33.24
C VAL A 398 14.49 26.60 -34.57
N GLY A 399 15.71 26.67 -35.12
CA GLY A 399 15.96 27.30 -36.41
C GLY A 399 15.31 26.55 -37.58
N GLU A 400 15.27 25.22 -37.54
CA GLU A 400 14.57 24.40 -38.55
C GLU A 400 13.06 24.59 -38.49
N LEU A 401 12.47 24.53 -37.29
CA LEU A 401 11.04 24.78 -37.07
C LEU A 401 10.62 26.18 -37.54
N ALA A 402 11.42 27.22 -37.27
CA ALA A 402 11.12 28.59 -37.69
C ALA A 402 11.07 28.73 -39.22
N ARG A 403 11.95 28.02 -39.94
CA ARG A 403 11.98 28.05 -41.41
C ARG A 403 10.77 27.38 -42.02
N ASP A 404 10.30 26.28 -41.43
CA ASP A 404 9.10 25.56 -41.88
C ASP A 404 7.84 26.43 -41.71
N THR A 405 7.77 27.26 -40.65
CA THR A 405 6.65 28.18 -40.41
C THR A 405 6.63 29.41 -41.34
N ASP A 406 7.78 29.90 -41.79
CA ASP A 406 7.87 31.08 -42.67
C ASP A 406 7.55 30.75 -44.14
N THR A 407 7.75 29.50 -44.56
CA THR A 407 7.38 29.00 -45.89
C THR A 407 6.00 28.36 -45.86
N GLY A 408 4.93 29.16 -45.90
CA GLY A 408 3.53 28.69 -46.03
C GLY A 408 3.20 27.96 -47.34
N SER A 409 4.13 27.17 -47.89
CA SER A 409 4.02 26.46 -49.17
C SER A 409 3.76 24.98 -48.95
N ALA A 410 2.66 24.52 -49.51
CA ALA A 410 2.36 23.11 -49.71
C ALA A 410 3.57 22.35 -50.30
N ALA A 411 3.85 21.19 -49.70
CA ALA A 411 4.44 20.01 -50.34
C ALA A 411 5.68 20.23 -51.23
N ALA A 412 6.71 20.90 -50.71
CA ALA A 412 8.06 20.42 -50.94
C ALA A 412 8.40 19.51 -49.76
N GLU A 413 8.94 18.32 -50.01
CA GLU A 413 9.30 17.33 -48.99
C GLU A 413 10.13 18.00 -47.88
N ALA A 414 9.50 18.38 -46.77
CA ALA A 414 10.25 18.67 -45.56
C ALA A 414 11.00 17.37 -45.24
N GLU A 415 12.33 17.43 -45.25
CA GLU A 415 13.21 16.26 -45.08
C GLU A 415 12.91 15.54 -43.74
N THR A 416 12.33 16.25 -42.77
CA THR A 416 11.81 15.73 -41.50
C THR A 416 10.45 16.38 -41.15
N PRO A 417 9.41 15.62 -40.74
CA PRO A 417 8.13 16.20 -40.33
C PRO A 417 8.22 17.12 -39.10
N ALA A 418 7.40 18.16 -39.04
CA ALA A 418 7.36 19.10 -37.91
C ALA A 418 7.11 18.41 -36.55
N GLU A 419 6.25 17.39 -36.51
CA GLU A 419 5.99 16.61 -35.29
C GLU A 419 7.26 15.91 -34.79
N THR A 420 8.09 15.38 -35.69
CA THR A 420 9.39 14.77 -35.35
C THR A 420 10.34 15.83 -34.80
N LEU A 421 10.44 17.00 -35.44
CA LEU A 421 11.28 18.10 -34.97
C LEU A 421 10.87 18.61 -33.58
N VAL A 422 9.56 18.70 -33.30
CA VAL A 422 9.04 19.05 -31.97
C VAL A 422 9.40 17.96 -30.95
N GLY A 423 9.25 16.68 -31.32
CA GLY A 423 9.65 15.57 -30.48
C GLY A 423 11.13 15.61 -30.10
N ASP A 424 12.01 15.82 -31.09
CA ASP A 424 13.45 15.92 -30.89
C ASP A 424 13.84 17.16 -30.07
N LEU A 425 13.14 18.28 -30.26
CA LEU A 425 13.33 19.50 -29.48
C LEU A 425 13.00 19.26 -28.01
N LEU A 426 11.86 18.63 -27.73
CA LEU A 426 11.46 18.27 -26.35
C LEU A 426 12.44 17.27 -25.73
N PHE A 427 12.92 16.30 -26.51
CA PHE A 427 13.89 15.31 -26.05
C PHE A 427 15.27 15.95 -25.74
N ALA A 428 15.72 16.90 -26.57
CA ALA A 428 16.93 17.68 -26.33
C ALA A 428 16.80 18.64 -25.12
N ALA A 429 15.62 19.27 -24.95
CA ALA A 429 15.33 20.08 -23.77
C ALA A 429 15.38 19.26 -22.47
N VAL A 430 14.94 17.99 -22.49
CA VAL A 430 15.11 17.06 -21.36
C VAL A 430 16.58 16.80 -21.05
N ALA A 431 17.44 16.66 -22.06
CA ALA A 431 18.88 16.49 -21.86
C ALA A 431 19.49 17.74 -21.21
N LEU A 432 19.09 18.94 -21.63
CA LEU A 432 19.49 20.21 -21.01
C LEU A 432 19.04 20.33 -19.56
N ALA A 433 17.78 20.04 -19.27
CA ALA A 433 17.25 20.06 -17.91
C ALA A 433 18.07 19.16 -16.98
N ARG A 434 18.40 17.94 -17.44
CA ARG A 434 19.23 17.00 -16.70
C ARG A 434 20.65 17.50 -16.48
N GLN A 435 21.27 18.13 -17.48
CA GLN A 435 22.59 18.74 -17.34
C GLN A 435 22.59 19.89 -16.33
N ALA A 436 21.48 20.61 -16.23
CA ALA A 436 21.26 21.66 -15.22
C ALA A 436 20.87 21.12 -13.84
N GLY A 437 20.73 19.79 -13.67
CA GLY A 437 20.30 19.17 -12.41
C GLY A 437 18.81 19.32 -12.10
N ALA A 438 17.99 19.70 -13.09
CA ALA A 438 16.54 19.85 -12.96
C ALA A 438 15.80 18.58 -13.40
N ASP A 439 14.68 18.29 -12.73
CA ASP A 439 13.70 17.32 -13.22
C ASP A 439 12.80 18.02 -14.28
N PRO A 440 12.84 17.59 -15.55
CA PRO A 440 12.09 18.25 -16.63
C PRO A 440 10.57 18.17 -16.45
N GLU A 441 10.06 17.07 -15.89
CA GLU A 441 8.63 16.86 -15.67
C GLU A 441 8.12 17.81 -14.59
N ALA A 442 8.83 17.89 -13.46
CA ALA A 442 8.51 18.83 -12.39
C ALA A 442 8.68 20.29 -12.80
N ALA A 443 9.71 20.60 -13.60
CA ALA A 443 9.97 21.95 -14.10
C ALA A 443 8.86 22.46 -15.02
N LEU A 444 8.39 21.63 -15.97
CA LEU A 444 7.29 22.00 -16.84
C LEU A 444 5.98 22.14 -16.04
N ARG A 445 5.70 21.21 -15.12
CA ARG A 445 4.51 21.28 -14.24
C ARG A 445 4.49 22.57 -13.42
N THR A 446 5.63 22.96 -12.85
CA THR A 446 5.78 24.22 -12.10
C THR A 446 5.49 25.44 -12.98
N SER A 447 5.97 25.41 -14.22
CA SER A 447 5.72 26.49 -15.19
C SER A 447 4.24 26.56 -15.60
N ALA A 448 3.59 25.41 -15.83
CA ALA A 448 2.17 25.33 -16.14
C ALA A 448 1.29 25.84 -14.97
N ARG A 449 1.62 25.48 -13.72
CA ARG A 449 0.95 26.02 -12.53
C ARG A 449 1.08 27.53 -12.43
N ARG A 450 2.29 28.06 -12.62
CA ARG A 450 2.51 29.51 -12.63
C ARG A 450 1.64 30.20 -13.68
N PHE A 451 1.52 29.63 -14.88
CA PHE A 451 0.65 30.16 -15.92
C PHE A 451 -0.82 30.12 -15.49
N ARG A 452 -1.32 28.99 -14.97
CA ARG A 452 -2.68 28.86 -14.42
C ARG A 452 -2.96 29.92 -13.36
N ASP A 453 -2.06 30.10 -12.39
CA ASP A 453 -2.25 31.05 -11.29
C ASP A 453 -2.21 32.50 -11.79
N THR A 454 -1.37 32.78 -12.79
CA THR A 454 -1.33 34.11 -13.43
C THR A 454 -2.61 34.38 -14.22
N LEU A 455 -3.12 33.37 -14.95
CA LEU A 455 -4.38 33.45 -15.68
C LEU A 455 -5.56 33.69 -14.73
N ALA A 456 -5.66 32.93 -13.64
CA ALA A 456 -6.70 33.11 -12.63
C ALA A 456 -6.67 34.52 -12.00
N ALA A 457 -5.46 35.01 -11.65
CA ALA A 457 -5.31 36.38 -11.13
C ALA A 457 -5.71 37.46 -12.16
N ALA A 458 -5.41 37.23 -13.45
CA ALA A 458 -5.85 38.12 -14.53
C ALA A 458 -7.38 38.11 -14.68
N GLU A 459 -8.01 36.93 -14.62
CA GLU A 459 -9.48 36.82 -14.64
C GLU A 459 -10.13 37.59 -13.48
N ASP A 460 -9.59 37.46 -12.27
CA ASP A 460 -10.10 38.19 -11.11
C ASP A 460 -9.94 39.71 -11.26
N ALA A 461 -8.83 40.16 -11.84
CA ALA A 461 -8.62 41.59 -12.14
C ALA A 461 -9.60 42.12 -13.19
N ILE A 462 -9.89 41.34 -14.24
CA ILE A 462 -10.89 41.68 -15.27
C ILE A 462 -12.29 41.75 -14.66
N ARG A 463 -12.67 40.77 -13.83
CA ARG A 463 -13.97 40.79 -13.11
C ARG A 463 -14.08 41.99 -12.18
N ALA A 464 -13.00 42.35 -11.47
CA ALA A 464 -12.96 43.52 -10.60
C ALA A 464 -13.13 44.85 -11.37
N ALA A 465 -12.75 44.88 -12.65
CA ALA A 465 -13.01 46.01 -13.56
C ALA A 465 -14.44 46.03 -14.14
N GLY A 466 -15.30 45.06 -13.77
CA GLY A 466 -16.67 44.96 -14.23
C GLY A 466 -16.82 44.35 -15.63
N LEU A 467 -15.78 43.66 -16.12
CA LEU A 467 -15.76 43.00 -17.42
C LEU A 467 -15.92 41.48 -17.26
N ASP A 468 -16.45 40.79 -18.29
CA ASP A 468 -16.43 39.33 -18.36
C ASP A 468 -15.15 38.86 -19.08
N PRO A 469 -14.26 38.07 -18.44
CA PRO A 469 -13.09 37.49 -19.09
C PRO A 469 -13.39 36.69 -20.38
N ARG A 470 -14.60 36.16 -20.54
CA ARG A 470 -15.01 35.41 -21.74
C ARG A 470 -15.36 36.31 -22.93
N GLU A 471 -15.67 37.58 -22.67
CA GLU A 471 -16.14 38.54 -23.67
C GLU A 471 -15.12 39.66 -23.94
N THR A 472 -13.95 39.59 -23.29
CA THR A 472 -12.91 40.62 -23.36
C THR A 472 -11.92 40.39 -24.51
N ASP A 473 -11.19 41.44 -24.91
CA ASP A 473 -10.22 41.39 -26.01
C ASP A 473 -8.77 41.25 -25.53
N ALA A 474 -7.85 41.08 -26.49
CA ALA A 474 -6.43 40.91 -26.18
C ALA A 474 -5.82 42.12 -25.44
N ASP A 475 -6.31 43.33 -25.72
CA ASP A 475 -5.82 44.54 -25.06
C ASP A 475 -6.27 44.60 -23.59
N SER A 476 -7.50 44.19 -23.32
CA SER A 476 -8.03 44.04 -21.96
C SER A 476 -7.27 42.97 -21.19
N TRP A 477 -6.99 41.81 -21.80
CA TRP A 477 -6.12 40.80 -21.18
C TRP A 477 -4.73 41.35 -20.86
N ARG A 478 -4.09 42.07 -21.79
CA ARG A 478 -2.77 42.71 -21.55
C ARG A 478 -2.82 43.74 -20.42
N ALA A 479 -3.88 44.54 -20.35
CA ALA A 479 -4.04 45.59 -19.35
C ALA A 479 -4.21 45.02 -17.92
N HIS A 480 -4.81 43.83 -17.80
CA HIS A 480 -5.12 43.19 -16.52
C HIS A 480 -4.18 42.01 -16.20
N TRP A 481 -3.24 41.68 -17.09
CA TRP A 481 -2.26 40.63 -16.84
C TRP A 481 -1.30 41.05 -15.72
N PRO A 482 -1.13 40.23 -14.66
CA PRO A 482 -0.18 40.53 -13.61
C PRO A 482 1.23 40.68 -14.18
N ALA A 483 1.92 41.77 -13.84
CA ALA A 483 3.33 41.91 -14.15
C ALA A 483 4.09 40.71 -13.55
N ALA A 484 5.07 40.17 -14.29
CA ALA A 484 5.87 39.06 -13.82
C ALA A 484 6.47 39.42 -12.45
N ARG A 485 6.03 38.74 -11.38
CA ARG A 485 6.65 38.89 -10.06
C ARG A 485 8.13 38.53 -10.22
N GLN A 486 9.03 39.45 -9.89
CA GLN A 486 10.44 39.11 -9.72
C GLN A 486 10.49 38.02 -8.65
N THR A 487 11.00 36.85 -9.02
CA THR A 487 11.12 35.71 -8.12
C THR A 487 11.97 36.14 -6.91
N PRO A 488 11.55 35.89 -5.65
CA PRO A 488 12.45 36.07 -4.52
C PRO A 488 13.65 35.15 -4.76
N THR A 489 14.82 35.76 -4.95
CA THR A 489 16.07 35.02 -5.02
C THR A 489 16.33 34.41 -3.65
N GLY A 490 16.41 33.08 -3.60
CA GLY A 490 17.12 32.27 -2.61
C GLY A 490 16.95 32.64 -1.14
N SER A 491 16.28 31.76 -0.39
CA SER A 491 16.39 31.69 1.07
C SER A 491 17.86 31.66 1.49
N THR A 492 18.21 32.61 2.35
CA THR A 492 19.45 32.63 3.12
C THR A 492 19.53 31.36 3.96
N THR A 493 20.54 30.53 3.71
CA THR A 493 20.98 29.48 4.64
C THR A 493 21.30 30.12 6.00
N PRO A 494 20.70 29.70 7.14
CA PRO A 494 21.25 30.05 8.44
C PRO A 494 22.53 29.23 8.64
N ALA A 495 23.62 29.94 8.92
CA ALA A 495 24.87 29.32 9.33
C ALA A 495 24.75 28.70 10.74
N ALA A 496 25.47 27.57 10.88
CA ALA A 496 25.77 26.75 12.05
C ALA A 496 24.70 25.73 12.49
#